data_AF-A0A7I7ZSH2-F1
#
_entry.id   AF-A0A7I7ZSH2-F1
#
_cell.length_a   1.000
_cell.length_b   1.000
_cell.length_c   1.000
_cell.angle_alpha   90.00
_cell.angle_beta   90.00
_cell.angle_gamma   90.00
#
_symmetry.space_group_name_H-M   'P 1'
#
loop_
_entity.id
_entity.type
_entity.pdbx_description
1 polymer ?
#
loop_
_entity_poly.entity_id
_entity_poly.type
_entity_poly.pdbx_seq_one_letter_code
_entity_poly.pdbx_strand_id
1 'polypeptide(L)'
;MTSSDQPWWIAAPVADLAAAILPMFGQSSFDSERAAMADVVSWLRTGARAPRGMFSAGVSTRGDVFQNPDLRAVAEAMQLLERSGLLLRVLVPSSHSSFDVGLTRLGWHVVQTGTVRQHLGILDP
;
A
#
# COMPACT_ATOMS: atom_id res chain seq x y z
N MET A 1 -9.78 27.76 -14.17
CA MET A 1 -9.50 27.12 -12.87
C MET A 1 -9.40 25.62 -13.12
N THR A 2 -8.21 25.08 -13.33
CA THR A 2 -8.01 23.64 -13.55
C THR A 2 -7.90 22.95 -12.20
N SER A 3 -9.04 22.67 -11.56
CA SER A 3 -9.05 21.69 -10.47
C SER A 3 -8.75 20.35 -11.13
N SER A 4 -7.62 19.75 -10.80
CA SER A 4 -7.22 18.46 -11.36
C SER A 4 -8.27 17.41 -10.97
N ASP A 5 -8.97 16.82 -11.95
CA ASP A 5 -9.89 15.68 -11.76
C ASP A 5 -9.16 14.38 -11.39
N GLN A 6 -7.84 14.45 -11.21
CA GLN A 6 -7.01 13.30 -10.88
C GLN A 6 -7.12 12.96 -9.38
N PRO A 7 -7.34 11.69 -9.01
CA PRO A 7 -7.39 11.29 -7.61
C PRO A 7 -6.11 11.68 -6.86
N TRP A 8 -6.25 12.12 -5.60
CA TRP A 8 -5.13 12.66 -4.83
C TRP A 8 -3.96 11.68 -4.70
N TRP A 9 -4.23 10.38 -4.59
CA TRP A 9 -3.20 9.35 -4.45
C TRP A 9 -2.39 9.11 -5.73
N ILE A 10 -2.90 9.53 -6.88
CA ILE A 10 -2.15 9.50 -8.14
C ILE A 10 -1.28 10.75 -8.29
N ALA A 11 -1.72 11.88 -7.75
CA ALA A 11 -0.97 13.14 -7.80
C ALA A 11 0.02 13.31 -6.64
N ALA A 12 -0.17 12.60 -5.53
CA ALA A 12 0.64 12.72 -4.33
C ALA A 12 2.05 12.15 -4.52
N PRO A 13 3.08 12.72 -3.86
CA PRO A 13 4.38 12.08 -3.75
C PRO A 13 4.27 10.66 -3.17
N VAL A 14 5.11 9.73 -3.66
CA VAL A 14 5.11 8.34 -3.21
C VAL A 14 5.25 8.22 -1.69
N ALA A 15 6.03 9.10 -1.06
CA ALA A 15 6.20 9.13 0.39
C ALA A 15 4.92 9.49 1.14
N ASP A 16 4.14 10.47 0.66
CA ASP A 16 2.87 10.85 1.27
C ASP A 16 1.83 9.74 1.14
N LEU A 17 1.77 9.09 -0.03
CA LEU A 17 0.92 7.92 -0.22
C LEU A 17 1.34 6.76 0.69
N ALA A 18 2.65 6.45 0.77
CA ALA A 18 3.20 5.43 1.65
C ALA A 18 2.83 5.69 3.11
N ALA A 19 2.95 6.95 3.57
CA ALA A 19 2.56 7.35 4.91
C ALA A 19 1.07 7.12 5.17
N ALA A 20 0.21 7.44 4.19
CA ALA A 20 -1.23 7.28 4.30
C ALA A 20 -1.68 5.80 4.34
N ILE A 21 -1.04 4.91 3.59
CA ILE A 21 -1.46 3.50 3.48
C ILE A 21 -0.85 2.60 4.54
N LEU A 22 0.30 2.94 5.14
CA LEU A 22 0.99 2.07 6.11
C LEU A 22 0.08 1.60 7.27
N PRO A 23 -0.78 2.44 7.87
CA PRO A 23 -1.69 1.98 8.93
C PRO A 23 -2.64 0.85 8.53
N MET A 24 -2.95 0.69 7.22
CA MET A 24 -3.81 -0.40 6.74
C MET A 24 -3.21 -1.80 6.97
N PHE A 25 -1.88 -1.88 7.06
CA PHE A 25 -1.15 -3.12 7.32
C PHE A 25 -1.09 -3.47 8.82
N GLY A 26 -1.48 -2.56 9.71
CA GLY A 26 -1.49 -2.78 11.18
C GLY A 26 -2.69 -3.53 11.72
N GLN A 27 -3.61 -4.01 10.87
CA GLN A 27 -4.82 -4.73 11.29
C GLN A 27 -4.72 -6.25 11.12
N SER A 28 -3.70 -6.74 10.41
CA SER A 28 -3.44 -8.17 10.18
C SER A 28 -1.98 -8.49 10.48
N SER A 29 -1.68 -9.75 10.83
CA SER A 29 -0.29 -10.21 10.96
C SER A 29 0.43 -10.23 9.61
N PHE A 30 -0.31 -10.61 8.56
CA PHE A 30 0.10 -10.57 7.16
C PHE A 30 -1.14 -10.70 6.27
N ASP A 31 -1.03 -10.28 5.01
CA ASP A 31 -2.00 -10.55 3.95
C ASP A 31 -1.22 -10.91 2.68
N SER A 32 -1.85 -11.62 1.73
CA SER A 32 -1.22 -11.76 0.40
C SER A 32 -1.04 -10.37 -0.23
N GLU A 33 0.09 -10.12 -0.91
CA GLU A 33 0.41 -8.84 -1.56
C GLU A 33 -0.74 -8.36 -2.45
N ARG A 34 -1.28 -9.28 -3.26
CA ARG A 34 -2.39 -8.99 -4.16
C ARG A 34 -3.63 -8.52 -3.41
N ALA A 35 -3.99 -9.18 -2.31
CA ALA A 35 -5.14 -8.80 -1.49
C ALA A 35 -4.90 -7.46 -0.78
N ALA A 36 -3.70 -7.24 -0.24
CA ALA A 36 -3.32 -5.98 0.39
C ALA A 36 -3.44 -4.81 -0.60
N MET A 37 -2.93 -4.97 -1.83
CA MET A 37 -3.08 -3.95 -2.88
C MET A 37 -4.55 -3.67 -3.22
N ALA A 38 -5.36 -4.72 -3.38
CA ALA A 38 -6.77 -4.57 -3.68
C ALA A 38 -7.54 -3.84 -2.56
N ASP A 39 -7.24 -4.17 -1.30
CA ASP A 39 -7.81 -3.51 -0.13
C ASP A 39 -7.43 -2.03 -0.05
N VAL A 40 -6.16 -1.70 -0.29
CA VAL A 40 -5.67 -0.31 -0.33
C VAL A 40 -6.35 0.47 -1.44
N VAL A 41 -6.46 -0.07 -2.65
CA VAL A 41 -7.16 0.60 -3.77
C VAL A 41 -8.65 0.81 -3.44
N SER A 42 -9.31 -0.17 -2.84
CA SER A 42 -10.70 -0.01 -2.38
C SER A 42 -10.83 1.12 -1.38
N TRP A 43 -9.92 1.18 -0.40
CA TRP A 43 -9.92 2.24 0.61
C TRP A 43 -9.67 3.62 0.00
N LEU A 44 -8.70 3.74 -0.91
CA LEU A 44 -8.43 5.00 -1.61
C LEU A 44 -9.66 5.51 -2.37
N ARG A 45 -10.36 4.62 -3.07
CA ARG A 45 -11.53 4.98 -3.89
C ARG A 45 -12.79 5.27 -3.09
N THR A 46 -13.01 4.57 -1.97
CA THR A 46 -14.31 4.57 -1.27
C THR A 46 -14.25 5.09 0.15
N GLY A 47 -13.05 5.33 0.69
CA GLY A 47 -12.82 5.59 2.12
C GLY A 47 -13.03 4.37 3.02
N ALA A 48 -13.42 3.21 2.45
CA ALA A 48 -13.73 1.99 3.17
C ALA A 48 -12.90 0.81 2.65
N ARG A 49 -12.49 -0.06 3.57
CA ARG A 49 -11.84 -1.32 3.20
C ARG A 49 -12.91 -2.25 2.60
N ALA A 50 -12.58 -2.91 1.49
CA ALA A 50 -13.47 -3.92 0.95
C ALA A 50 -13.60 -5.10 1.93
N PRO A 51 -14.78 -5.72 2.05
CA PRO A 51 -14.88 -7.05 2.64
C PRO A 51 -13.92 -8.00 1.91
N ARG A 52 -13.15 -8.79 2.66
CA ARG A 52 -12.17 -9.74 2.12
C ARG A 52 -12.82 -10.58 1.01
N GLY A 53 -12.28 -10.52 -0.20
CA GLY A 53 -12.75 -11.28 -1.37
C GLY A 53 -13.80 -10.57 -2.25
N MET A 54 -14.24 -9.36 -1.90
CA MET A 54 -15.28 -8.64 -2.68
C MET A 54 -14.70 -7.68 -3.73
N PHE A 55 -13.48 -7.17 -3.51
CA PHE A 55 -12.79 -6.31 -4.47
C PHE A 55 -11.69 -7.09 -5.19
N SER A 56 -11.97 -7.53 -6.41
CA SER A 56 -10.94 -7.96 -7.34
C SER A 56 -10.51 -6.72 -8.11
N ALA A 57 -9.41 -6.06 -7.70
CA ALA A 57 -8.89 -4.86 -8.38
C ALA A 57 -8.38 -5.14 -9.81
N GLY A 58 -8.83 -6.23 -10.44
CA GLY A 58 -8.36 -6.70 -11.73
C GLY A 58 -6.90 -7.16 -11.68
N VAL A 59 -6.35 -7.57 -10.53
CA VAL A 59 -4.98 -8.09 -10.43
C VAL A 59 -4.94 -9.55 -10.90
N SER A 60 -5.29 -9.80 -12.15
CA SER A 60 -5.35 -11.14 -12.73
C SER A 60 -3.98 -11.57 -13.27
N THR A 61 -3.15 -10.61 -13.68
CA THR A 61 -1.84 -10.80 -14.31
C THR A 61 -0.80 -9.83 -13.76
N ARG A 62 0.48 -10.17 -13.90
CA ARG A 62 1.60 -9.27 -13.52
C ARG A 62 1.58 -7.95 -14.29
N GLY A 63 0.97 -7.91 -15.48
CA GLY A 63 0.88 -6.71 -16.30
C GLY A 63 -0.06 -5.65 -15.74
N ASP A 64 -1.04 -6.06 -14.91
CA ASP A 64 -2.11 -5.17 -14.46
C ASP A 64 -1.59 -4.05 -13.55
N VAL A 65 -0.53 -4.31 -12.77
CA VAL A 65 0.13 -3.29 -11.94
C VAL A 65 0.73 -2.18 -12.80
N PHE A 66 1.24 -2.51 -13.97
CA PHE A 66 1.81 -1.52 -14.88
C PHE A 66 0.77 -0.86 -15.78
N GLN A 67 -0.46 -1.35 -15.87
CA GLN A 67 -1.50 -0.76 -16.73
C GLN A 67 -2.54 0.02 -15.93
N ASN A 68 -2.77 -0.36 -14.67
CA ASN A 68 -3.72 0.31 -13.78
C ASN A 68 -2.98 1.35 -12.92
N PRO A 69 -3.31 2.65 -13.05
CA PRO A 69 -2.63 3.72 -12.32
C PRO A 69 -2.78 3.60 -10.79
N ASP A 70 -3.91 3.09 -10.29
CA ASP A 70 -4.11 2.90 -8.85
C ASP A 70 -3.21 1.79 -8.31
N LEU A 71 -3.14 0.66 -9.02
CA LEU A 71 -2.24 -0.43 -8.64
C LEU A 71 -0.78 -0.02 -8.73
N ARG A 72 -0.42 0.78 -9.74
CA ARG A 72 0.95 1.32 -9.86
C ARG A 72 1.31 2.20 -8.68
N ALA A 73 0.47 3.17 -8.33
CA ALA A 73 0.71 4.08 -7.21
C ALA A 73 0.85 3.31 -5.88
N VAL A 74 -0.03 2.34 -5.63
CA VAL A 74 0.05 1.48 -4.45
C VAL A 74 1.32 0.61 -4.44
N ALA A 75 1.71 0.05 -5.59
CA ALA A 75 2.93 -0.75 -5.69
C ALA A 75 4.20 0.08 -5.40
N GLU A 76 4.27 1.31 -5.92
CA GLU A 76 5.39 2.23 -5.65
C GLU A 76 5.46 2.61 -4.16
N ALA A 77 4.32 2.90 -3.55
CA ALA A 77 4.23 3.18 -2.12
C ALA A 77 4.66 1.97 -1.26
N MET A 78 4.17 0.76 -1.58
CA MET A 78 4.58 -0.46 -0.90
C MET A 78 6.08 -0.74 -1.07
N GLN A 79 6.64 -0.50 -2.26
CA GLN A 79 8.07 -0.63 -2.51
C GLN A 79 8.89 0.35 -1.66
N LEU A 80 8.43 1.60 -1.49
CA LEU A 80 9.08 2.56 -0.60
C LEU A 80 9.03 2.10 0.86
N LEU A 81 7.88 1.59 1.32
CA LEU A 81 7.73 1.06 2.68
C LEU A 81 8.62 -0.17 2.93
N GLU A 82 8.77 -1.06 1.95
CA GLU A 82 9.69 -2.20 2.01
C GLU A 82 11.15 -1.71 2.10
N ARG A 83 11.56 -0.78 1.24
CA ARG A 83 12.91 -0.18 1.26
C ARG A 83 13.22 0.58 2.55
N SER A 84 12.20 1.16 3.16
CA SER A 84 12.31 1.87 4.45
C SER A 84 12.29 0.91 5.64
N GLY A 85 12.18 -0.41 5.41
CA GLY A 85 12.13 -1.41 6.48
C GLY A 85 10.84 -1.38 7.30
N LEU A 86 9.77 -0.80 6.77
CA LEU A 86 8.45 -0.71 7.42
C LEU A 86 7.53 -1.87 7.04
N LEU A 87 7.69 -2.40 5.81
CA LEU A 87 7.03 -3.62 5.35
C LEU A 87 8.04 -4.76 5.16
N LEU A 88 7.61 -5.97 5.51
CA LEU A 88 8.25 -7.22 5.14
C LEU A 88 7.46 -7.82 3.98
N ARG A 89 8.18 -8.29 2.96
CA ARG A 89 7.62 -9.03 1.82
C ARG A 89 8.30 -10.39 1.74
N VAL A 90 7.50 -11.46 1.80
CA VAL A 90 8.00 -12.84 1.88
C VAL A 90 7.43 -13.65 0.72
N LEU A 91 8.30 -14.35 -0.01
CA LEU A 91 7.84 -15.27 -1.06
C LEU A 91 7.11 -16.46 -0.42
N VAL A 92 5.90 -16.73 -0.88
CA VAL A 92 5.10 -17.88 -0.40
C VAL A 92 5.80 -19.17 -0.84
N PRO A 93 6.17 -20.10 0.07
CA PRO A 93 6.99 -21.26 -0.28
C PRO A 93 6.39 -22.17 -1.36
N SER A 94 5.05 -22.25 -1.43
CA SER A 94 4.31 -23.04 -2.41
C SER A 94 4.07 -22.33 -3.74
N SER A 95 4.55 -21.10 -3.91
CA SER A 95 4.32 -20.29 -5.11
C SER A 95 5.60 -19.66 -5.63
N HIS A 96 5.86 -19.80 -6.93
CA HIS A 96 7.00 -19.16 -7.60
C HIS A 96 6.77 -17.66 -7.87
N SER A 97 5.63 -17.10 -7.48
CA SER A 97 5.25 -15.75 -7.91
C SER A 97 4.32 -14.99 -6.96
N SER A 98 4.03 -15.54 -5.78
CA SER A 98 3.14 -14.90 -4.80
C SER A 98 3.92 -14.50 -3.57
N PHE A 99 3.61 -13.34 -3.04
CA PHE A 99 4.23 -12.79 -1.84
C PHE A 99 3.16 -12.54 -0.79
N ASP A 100 3.51 -12.79 0.46
CA ASP A 100 2.81 -12.26 1.62
C ASP A 100 3.50 -10.98 2.08
N VAL A 101 2.72 -10.03 2.57
CA VAL A 101 3.18 -8.74 3.08
C VAL A 101 2.66 -8.51 4.49
N GLY A 102 3.48 -7.88 5.32
CA GLY A 102 3.11 -7.51 6.68
C GLY A 102 4.04 -6.45 7.25
N LEU A 103 3.66 -5.81 8.36
CA LEU A 103 4.52 -4.85 9.03
C LEU A 103 5.76 -5.52 9.62
N THR A 104 6.91 -4.87 9.51
CA THR A 104 8.06 -5.21 10.34
C THR A 104 7.82 -4.78 11.79
N ARG A 105 8.71 -5.14 12.72
CA ARG A 105 8.69 -4.59 14.10
C ARG A 105 8.78 -3.07 14.11
N LEU A 106 9.57 -2.49 13.21
CA LEU A 106 9.69 -1.04 13.06
C LEU A 106 8.40 -0.43 12.48
N GLY A 107 7.83 -1.08 11.45
CA GLY A 107 6.52 -0.73 10.89
C GLY A 107 5.42 -0.66 11.94
N TRP A 108 5.32 -1.67 12.79
CA TRP A 108 4.41 -1.69 13.93
C TRP A 108 4.63 -0.51 14.88
N HIS A 109 5.87 -0.25 15.26
CA HIS A 109 6.21 0.84 16.17
C HIS A 109 5.80 2.19 15.58
N VAL A 110 6.17 2.51 14.34
CA VAL A 110 5.87 3.82 13.73
C VAL A 110 4.38 4.06 13.51
N VAL A 111 3.61 3.00 13.26
CA VAL A 111 2.14 3.07 13.18
C VAL A 111 1.56 3.38 14.56
N GLN A 112 2.01 2.69 15.61
CA GLN A 112 1.52 2.89 16.97
C GLN A 112 1.86 4.28 17.53
N THR A 113 3.04 4.81 17.20
CA THR A 113 3.48 6.12 17.68
C THR A 113 3.04 7.28 16.79
N GLY A 114 2.40 7.00 15.65
CA GLY A 114 2.00 8.03 14.68
C GLY A 114 3.17 8.75 14.00
N THR A 115 4.36 8.15 13.98
CA THR A 115 5.60 8.78 13.48
C THR A 115 5.97 8.38 12.05
N VAL A 116 5.01 7.87 11.27
CA VAL A 116 5.25 7.37 9.91
C VAL A 116 5.85 8.44 9.01
N ARG A 117 5.27 9.64 8.99
CA ARG A 117 5.74 10.77 8.16
C ARG A 117 7.19 11.16 8.50
N GLN A 118 7.47 11.29 9.79
CA GLN A 118 8.81 11.58 10.31
C GLN A 118 9.84 10.52 9.90
N HIS A 119 9.46 9.25 9.98
CA HIS A 119 10.33 8.14 9.57
C HIS A 119 10.62 8.15 8.07
N LEU A 120 9.65 8.56 7.25
CA LEU A 120 9.81 8.71 5.81
C LEU A 120 10.48 10.03 5.40
N GLY A 121 10.92 10.86 6.35
CA GLY A 121 11.57 12.15 6.08
C GLY A 121 10.62 13.19 5.47
N ILE A 122 9.31 13.01 5.64
CA ILE A 122 8.30 13.94 5.14
C ILE A 122 8.20 15.09 6.14
N LEU A 123 8.57 16.30 5.71
CA LEU A 123 8.38 17.51 6.50
C LEU A 123 6.88 17.84 6.55
N ASP A 124 6.38 18.17 7.73
CA ASP A 124 5.02 18.69 7.85
C ASP A 124 4.95 20.07 7.16
N PRO A 125 3.88 20.35 6.40
CA PRO A 125 3.67 21.65 5.77
C PRO A 125 3.44 22.78 6.79
#